data_AF-A0A944N9Q2-F1
#
_entry.id   AF-A0A944N9Q2-F1
#
_cell.length_a   1.000
_cell.length_b   1.000
_cell.length_c   1.000
_cell.angle_alpha   90.00
_cell.angle_beta   90.00
_cell.angle_gamma   90.00
#
_symmetry.space_group_name_H-M   'P 1'
#
loop_
_entity.id
_entity.type
_entity.pdbx_description
1 polymer ?
#
loop_
_entity_poly.entity_id
_entity_poly.type
_entity_poly.pdbx_seq_one_letter_code
_entity_poly.pdbx_strand_id
1 'polypeptide(L)'
;MASSLNDLNSLFPGESIFFYWKTSSTLWRDKLSAGIKGERVIIPINWALHTVNGNEHDFAQKKPESDLKKLVDIIRELGKEVVFFLPLTPLPFLPNGGVPPFLASYQAWCSDQLHYSIMDQEERVHHFYSYFDPKVYRAFHKFIQAFADYLQQEKLGCDIWGIIGGSIDENGEFQDYLFDRSPTFNQGFGRFLQVQREEEMGEESGESEAVVIDSPGKERYYQNEFHTLIATMYLDSARELLAANWEGVLPVAFIGGDQRDLFSRISGRDSVADHLRAALSAVSLDVLPLSTLIAGEMGDSILETFFNNLVSRSFLPNKLMQSSYLEQQGNIFAPLFFANLYRPRIFQGEGGDNHFRRIGLQTLLEQRFTNCFQQLAVEPDLPNGSFAGQEGEQQERELIHFFSARHLSLKGLKRVLQLFMQGGRVVLDRAEIDPVLQKRLDSFIIENSLTVSDVNFHILVSEVRLGDSKMVLLDSSQLVAKYRDGKGDHPESELPSKVVQFWEKIIATFEIQHISLDPPAGVLFFWHTRSANSQELNFHEIRRLNLYNASSYKRKVVIGGMEKFALLKVLDEVRSELHTGRKEITVELLPWGSLAIDFGLYL
;
A
#
# COMPACT_ATOMS: atom_id res chain seq x y z
N MET A 1 -37.50 -4.19 -10.33
CA MET A 1 -36.13 -4.71 -10.53
C MET A 1 -35.08 -3.62 -10.78
N ALA A 2 -35.45 -2.37 -11.09
CA ALA A 2 -34.48 -1.26 -11.19
C ALA A 2 -34.07 -0.63 -9.84
N SER A 3 -34.80 -0.91 -8.74
CA SER A 3 -34.49 -0.33 -7.42
C SER A 3 -33.35 -1.05 -6.69
N SER A 4 -33.11 -2.33 -6.96
CA SER A 4 -32.06 -3.11 -6.28
C SER A 4 -30.64 -2.81 -6.79
N LEU A 5 -30.50 -2.28 -8.01
CA LEU A 5 -29.20 -1.94 -8.62
C LEU A 5 -28.63 -0.61 -8.06
N ASN A 6 -29.49 0.36 -7.76
CA ASN A 6 -29.05 1.60 -7.08
C ASN A 6 -28.70 1.38 -5.60
N ASP A 7 -29.15 0.26 -5.01
CA ASP A 7 -28.98 0.01 -3.58
C ASP A 7 -27.57 -0.44 -3.19
N LEU A 8 -26.85 -1.11 -4.11
CA LEU A 8 -25.50 -1.64 -3.90
C LEU A 8 -24.38 -0.59 -4.08
N ASN A 9 -24.65 0.49 -4.82
CA ASN A 9 -23.61 1.47 -5.23
C ASN A 9 -23.13 2.42 -4.12
N SER A 10 -23.74 2.37 -2.94
CA SER A 10 -23.40 3.23 -1.80
C SER A 10 -22.64 2.50 -0.70
N LEU A 11 -22.50 1.18 -0.79
CA LEU A 11 -22.03 0.34 0.30
C LEU A 11 -21.02 -0.68 -0.22
N PHE A 12 -19.87 -0.77 0.46
CA PHE A 12 -18.83 -1.74 0.13
C PHE A 12 -18.56 -2.57 1.38
N PRO A 13 -19.28 -3.69 1.55
CA PRO A 13 -19.15 -4.55 2.73
C PRO A 13 -17.75 -5.11 2.91
N GLY A 14 -17.06 -5.41 1.81
CA GLY A 14 -15.71 -6.00 1.80
C GLY A 14 -14.64 -5.10 2.43
N GLU A 15 -14.87 -3.79 2.46
CA GLU A 15 -13.96 -2.78 3.00
C GLU A 15 -14.62 -1.95 4.13
N SER A 16 -15.86 -2.29 4.49
CA SER A 16 -16.68 -1.59 5.48
C SER A 16 -16.89 -0.09 5.17
N ILE A 17 -16.99 0.29 3.88
CA ILE A 17 -17.18 1.67 3.42
C ILE A 17 -18.65 2.00 3.16
N PHE A 18 -19.06 3.20 3.55
CA PHE A 18 -20.40 3.74 3.24
C PHE A 18 -20.35 5.16 2.66
N PHE A 19 -20.88 5.33 1.45
CA PHE A 19 -21.04 6.61 0.77
C PHE A 19 -22.40 7.25 1.11
N TYR A 20 -22.41 8.06 2.17
CA TYR A 20 -23.63 8.66 2.72
C TYR A 20 -24.37 9.58 1.73
N TRP A 21 -23.68 10.15 0.74
CA TRP A 21 -24.27 11.03 -0.29
C TRP A 21 -24.94 10.29 -1.46
N LYS A 22 -24.72 8.96 -1.56
CA LYS A 22 -25.37 8.12 -2.57
C LYS A 22 -26.67 7.47 -2.05
N THR A 23 -27.00 7.66 -0.78
CA THR A 23 -28.22 7.12 -0.14
C THR A 23 -28.96 8.23 0.59
N SER A 24 -30.29 8.28 0.45
CA SER A 24 -31.10 9.22 1.22
C SER A 24 -30.92 9.04 2.73
N SER A 25 -30.84 10.15 3.48
CA SER A 25 -30.54 10.10 4.92
C SER A 25 -31.58 9.39 5.78
N THR A 26 -32.77 9.09 5.24
CA THR A 26 -33.80 8.28 5.90
C THR A 26 -33.50 6.78 5.84
N LEU A 27 -32.67 6.33 4.89
CA LEU A 27 -32.36 4.92 4.64
C LEU A 27 -31.01 4.48 5.22
N TRP A 28 -30.23 5.40 5.80
CA TRP A 28 -28.89 5.11 6.31
C TRP A 28 -28.88 3.97 7.34
N ARG A 29 -29.79 3.99 8.32
CA ARG A 29 -29.87 2.96 9.36
C ARG A 29 -30.09 1.57 8.77
N ASP A 30 -31.08 1.45 7.88
CA ASP A 30 -31.45 0.18 7.27
C ASP A 30 -30.27 -0.38 6.44
N LYS A 31 -29.64 0.47 5.62
CA LYS A 31 -28.48 0.06 4.81
C LYS A 31 -27.28 -0.36 5.66
N LEU A 32 -26.93 0.43 6.66
CA LEU A 32 -25.78 0.15 7.54
C LEU A 32 -26.00 -1.13 8.34
N SER A 33 -27.21 -1.35 8.86
CA SER A 33 -27.55 -2.55 9.62
C SER A 33 -27.54 -3.83 8.76
N ALA A 34 -27.98 -3.73 7.51
CA ALA A 34 -28.06 -4.88 6.61
C ALA A 34 -26.71 -5.27 5.99
N GLY A 35 -25.87 -4.30 5.66
CA GLY A 35 -24.74 -4.55 4.77
C GLY A 35 -23.34 -4.46 5.37
N ILE A 36 -23.10 -3.74 6.49
CA ILE A 36 -21.78 -3.76 7.14
C ILE A 36 -21.82 -4.68 8.35
N LYS A 37 -21.01 -5.74 8.33
CA LYS A 37 -20.91 -6.71 9.44
C LYS A 37 -19.77 -6.42 10.42
N GLY A 38 -18.76 -5.64 10.00
CA GLY A 38 -17.62 -5.28 10.83
C GLY A 38 -17.96 -4.35 12.00
N GLU A 39 -17.03 -4.22 12.94
CA GLU A 39 -17.15 -3.34 14.13
C GLU A 39 -16.97 -1.86 13.78
N ARG A 40 -16.36 -1.56 12.64
CA ARG A 40 -16.08 -0.20 12.16
C ARG A 40 -16.81 0.11 10.87
N VAL A 41 -17.16 1.37 10.68
CA VAL A 41 -17.69 1.91 9.42
C VAL A 41 -16.80 3.04 8.96
N ILE A 42 -16.30 2.91 7.73
CA ILE A 42 -15.47 3.93 7.08
C ILE A 42 -16.37 4.89 6.30
N ILE A 43 -16.26 6.18 6.60
CA ILE A 43 -17.04 7.26 5.99
C ILE A 43 -16.09 8.25 5.28
N PRO A 44 -15.95 8.16 3.95
CA PRO A 44 -15.18 9.15 3.19
C PRO A 44 -15.87 10.51 3.19
N ILE A 45 -15.13 11.58 3.41
CA ILE A 45 -15.66 12.94 3.44
C ILE A 45 -15.79 13.48 2.01
N ASN A 46 -17.00 13.91 1.63
CA ASN A 46 -17.24 14.54 0.34
C ASN A 46 -17.16 16.07 0.47
N TRP A 47 -15.95 16.64 0.30
CA TRP A 47 -15.71 18.08 0.39
C TRP A 47 -16.65 18.91 -0.49
N ALA A 48 -16.87 18.49 -1.74
CA ALA A 48 -17.74 19.18 -2.68
C ALA A 48 -19.21 19.22 -2.21
N LEU A 49 -19.70 18.17 -1.56
CA LEU A 49 -21.07 18.14 -1.00
C LEU A 49 -21.28 19.18 0.09
N HIS A 50 -20.28 19.30 0.99
CA HIS A 50 -20.28 20.19 2.15
C HIS A 50 -19.93 21.64 1.81
N THR A 51 -19.62 21.94 0.55
CA THR A 51 -19.30 23.30 0.11
C THR A 51 -20.46 23.84 -0.70
N VAL A 52 -21.17 24.85 -0.16
CA VAL A 52 -22.27 25.53 -0.88
C VAL A 52 -21.67 26.51 -1.90
N ASN A 53 -20.70 27.30 -1.46
CA ASN A 53 -19.96 28.26 -2.26
C ASN A 53 -18.57 28.45 -1.64
N GLY A 54 -17.74 29.36 -2.17
CA GLY A 54 -16.36 29.56 -1.70
C GLY A 54 -16.18 30.00 -0.24
N ASN A 55 -17.25 30.31 0.51
CA ASN A 55 -17.19 30.75 1.90
C ASN A 55 -18.22 30.08 2.82
N GLU A 56 -19.23 29.40 2.29
CA GLU A 56 -20.32 28.80 3.08
C GLU A 56 -20.26 27.26 2.98
N HIS A 57 -20.30 26.62 4.15
CA HIS A 57 -20.29 25.18 4.31
C HIS A 57 -21.60 24.67 4.91
N ASP A 58 -22.02 23.47 4.54
CA ASP A 58 -23.28 22.86 4.96
C ASP A 58 -23.02 21.54 5.69
N PHE A 59 -23.46 21.46 6.94
CA PHE A 59 -23.48 20.29 7.80
C PHE A 59 -24.87 20.17 8.45
N ALA A 60 -25.86 19.74 7.65
CA ALA A 60 -27.29 19.60 7.97
C ALA A 60 -28.20 20.83 7.78
N GLN A 61 -27.68 22.02 7.45
CA GLN A 61 -28.52 23.22 7.34
C GLN A 61 -29.36 23.25 6.06
N LYS A 62 -28.85 22.72 4.94
CA LYS A 62 -29.50 22.76 3.62
C LYS A 62 -29.83 21.37 3.08
N LYS A 63 -28.89 20.43 3.15
CA LYS A 63 -29.06 19.07 2.61
C LYS A 63 -29.15 18.06 3.76
N PRO A 64 -30.17 17.19 3.79
CA PRO A 64 -30.23 16.11 4.78
C PRO A 64 -29.04 15.16 4.71
N GLU A 65 -28.45 14.99 3.53
CA GLU A 65 -27.28 14.15 3.33
C GLU A 65 -25.98 14.77 3.88
N SER A 66 -25.93 16.06 4.20
CA SER A 66 -24.75 16.67 4.83
C SER A 66 -24.73 16.53 6.37
N ASP A 67 -25.73 15.87 6.95
CA ASP A 67 -25.85 15.67 8.40
C ASP A 67 -24.96 14.52 8.91
N LEU A 68 -23.68 14.84 9.14
CA LEU A 68 -22.71 13.86 9.63
C LEU A 68 -22.98 13.44 11.08
N LYS A 69 -23.52 14.33 11.93
CA LYS A 69 -23.89 14.00 13.30
C LYS A 69 -24.96 12.91 13.33
N LYS A 70 -26.05 13.08 12.58
CA LYS A 70 -27.10 12.06 12.48
C LYS A 70 -26.52 10.72 12.01
N LEU A 71 -25.62 10.74 11.04
CA LEU A 71 -24.95 9.53 10.54
C LEU A 71 -24.13 8.85 11.65
N VAL A 72 -23.32 9.61 12.39
CA VAL A 72 -22.51 9.09 13.51
C VAL A 72 -23.40 8.50 14.60
N ASP A 73 -24.47 9.19 14.97
CA ASP A 73 -25.41 8.73 16.00
C ASP A 73 -26.07 7.40 15.57
N ILE A 74 -26.48 7.27 14.30
CA ILE A 74 -27.01 6.00 13.74
C ILE A 74 -25.97 4.88 13.84
N ILE A 75 -24.71 5.12 13.45
CA ILE A 75 -23.68 4.08 13.45
C ILE A 75 -23.36 3.63 14.89
N ARG A 76 -23.27 4.56 15.83
CA ARG A 76 -23.04 4.27 17.25
C ARG A 76 -24.19 3.50 17.88
N GLU A 77 -25.45 3.84 17.53
CA GLU A 77 -26.63 3.07 17.96
C GLU A 77 -26.65 1.64 17.44
N LEU A 78 -25.98 1.37 16.30
CA LEU A 78 -25.77 0.02 15.77
C LEU A 78 -24.58 -0.71 16.43
N GLY A 79 -23.95 -0.10 17.45
CA GLY A 79 -22.82 -0.68 18.18
C GLY A 79 -21.52 -0.70 17.37
N LYS A 80 -21.35 0.23 16.42
CA LYS A 80 -20.18 0.31 15.54
C LYS A 80 -19.40 1.60 15.79
N GLU A 81 -18.11 1.55 15.53
CA GLU A 81 -17.22 2.73 15.52
C GLU A 81 -17.26 3.42 14.15
N VAL A 82 -17.01 4.73 14.14
CA VAL A 82 -16.96 5.55 12.92
C VAL A 82 -15.54 6.03 12.71
N VAL A 83 -15.03 5.82 11.50
CA VAL A 83 -13.75 6.38 11.07
C VAL A 83 -13.99 7.24 9.82
N PHE A 84 -13.56 8.49 9.87
CA PHE A 84 -13.65 9.40 8.73
C PHE A 84 -12.40 9.31 7.87
N PHE A 85 -12.64 9.24 6.56
CA PHE A 85 -11.60 9.26 5.54
C PHE A 85 -11.58 10.63 4.86
N LEU A 86 -10.62 11.46 5.19
CA LEU A 86 -10.48 12.81 4.64
C LEU A 86 -9.60 12.81 3.38
N PRO A 87 -10.14 13.16 2.20
CA PRO A 87 -9.34 13.25 0.98
C PRO A 87 -8.25 14.33 1.09
N LEU A 88 -6.98 13.95 0.90
CA LEU A 88 -5.86 14.89 0.75
C LEU A 88 -5.43 15.08 -0.71
N THR A 89 -5.76 14.10 -1.56
CA THR A 89 -5.52 14.12 -3.00
C THR A 89 -6.84 13.81 -3.75
N PRO A 90 -6.88 13.93 -5.09
CA PRO A 90 -8.09 13.60 -5.85
C PRO A 90 -8.58 12.18 -5.59
N LEU A 91 -9.89 11.99 -5.42
CA LEU A 91 -10.49 10.66 -5.29
C LEU A 91 -11.39 10.29 -6.48
N PRO A 92 -11.23 9.09 -7.06
CA PRO A 92 -11.86 8.71 -8.34
C PRO A 92 -13.37 8.47 -8.25
N PHE A 93 -13.89 8.16 -7.07
CA PHE A 93 -15.33 7.94 -6.86
C PHE A 93 -16.10 9.24 -6.57
N LEU A 94 -15.40 10.37 -6.47
CA LEU A 94 -15.99 11.70 -6.29
C LEU A 94 -15.98 12.46 -7.63
N PRO A 95 -17.07 13.15 -8.00
CA PRO A 95 -17.06 14.06 -9.13
C PRO A 95 -15.94 15.10 -9.00
N ASN A 96 -15.26 15.40 -10.11
CA ASN A 96 -14.11 16.32 -10.17
C ASN A 96 -12.97 15.96 -9.20
N GLY A 97 -12.84 14.70 -8.82
CA GLY A 97 -11.84 14.27 -7.82
C GLY A 97 -12.15 14.73 -6.39
N GLY A 98 -13.36 15.25 -6.13
CA GLY A 98 -13.76 15.85 -4.84
C GLY A 98 -13.64 17.37 -4.78
N VAL A 99 -13.08 18.01 -5.82
CA VAL A 99 -12.99 19.48 -5.91
C VAL A 99 -14.37 20.08 -6.18
N PRO A 100 -14.82 21.10 -5.40
CA PRO A 100 -16.07 21.79 -5.65
C PRO A 100 -16.15 22.32 -7.10
N PRO A 101 -17.31 22.20 -7.80
CA PRO A 101 -17.41 22.53 -9.22
C PRO A 101 -16.97 23.95 -9.61
N PHE A 102 -17.14 24.93 -8.73
CA PHE A 102 -16.72 26.32 -9.00
C PHE A 102 -15.20 26.53 -8.94
N LEU A 103 -14.44 25.55 -8.44
CA LEU A 103 -12.97 25.54 -8.40
C LEU A 103 -12.36 24.65 -9.48
N ALA A 104 -13.17 23.80 -10.12
CA ALA A 104 -12.77 22.83 -11.14
C ALA A 104 -12.49 23.53 -12.49
N SER A 105 -11.48 24.41 -12.53
CA SER A 105 -11.14 25.24 -13.70
C SER A 105 -10.04 24.66 -14.57
N TYR A 106 -9.04 24.01 -13.97
CA TYR A 106 -7.86 23.49 -14.67
C TYR A 106 -7.77 21.99 -14.49
N GLN A 107 -7.87 21.25 -15.58
CA GLN A 107 -7.76 19.79 -15.56
C GLN A 107 -6.33 19.33 -15.33
N ALA A 108 -6.16 18.30 -14.50
CA ALA A 108 -4.87 17.67 -14.27
C ALA A 108 -4.48 16.77 -15.46
N TRP A 109 -3.18 16.66 -15.73
CA TRP A 109 -2.65 15.82 -16.80
C TRP A 109 -1.84 14.65 -16.26
N CYS A 110 -2.05 13.45 -16.81
CA CYS A 110 -1.28 12.25 -16.49
C CYS A 110 0.12 12.28 -17.12
N SER A 111 0.91 11.22 -16.88
CA SER A 111 2.27 11.07 -17.39
C SER A 111 2.37 11.18 -18.91
N ASP A 112 1.34 10.70 -19.63
CA ASP A 112 1.21 10.71 -21.09
C ASP A 112 0.75 12.07 -21.66
N GLN A 113 0.66 13.12 -20.83
CA GLN A 113 0.16 14.45 -21.19
C GLN A 113 -1.29 14.46 -21.68
N LEU A 114 -2.08 13.46 -21.28
CA LEU A 114 -3.52 13.40 -21.49
C LEU A 114 -4.26 13.85 -20.23
N HIS A 115 -5.54 14.22 -20.39
CA HIS A 115 -6.40 14.53 -19.26
C HIS A 115 -6.56 13.31 -18.36
N TYR A 116 -6.23 13.47 -17.07
CA TYR A 116 -6.37 12.41 -16.09
C TYR A 116 -7.87 12.09 -15.93
N SER A 117 -8.27 10.91 -16.39
CA SER A 117 -9.68 10.50 -16.45
C SER A 117 -9.86 9.09 -15.90
N ILE A 118 -10.91 8.85 -15.13
CA ILE A 118 -11.17 7.55 -14.50
C ILE A 118 -12.64 7.20 -14.65
N MET A 119 -12.94 5.91 -14.83
CA MET A 119 -14.30 5.40 -14.88
C MET A 119 -14.74 4.90 -13.49
N ASP A 120 -15.89 5.35 -13.00
CA ASP A 120 -16.47 4.82 -11.77
C ASP A 120 -17.21 3.48 -11.98
N GLN A 121 -17.73 2.91 -10.90
CA GLN A 121 -18.52 1.67 -10.94
C GLN A 121 -19.83 1.78 -11.76
N GLU A 122 -20.32 3.00 -12.02
CA GLU A 122 -21.52 3.30 -12.82
C GLU A 122 -21.15 3.57 -14.30
N GLU A 123 -19.93 3.22 -14.69
CA GLU A 123 -19.35 3.44 -16.02
C GLU A 123 -19.27 4.92 -16.44
N ARG A 124 -19.32 5.84 -15.47
CA ARG A 124 -19.18 7.28 -15.73
C ARG A 124 -17.72 7.68 -15.68
N VAL A 125 -17.31 8.44 -16.68
CA VAL A 125 -15.96 9.00 -16.74
C VAL A 125 -15.93 10.32 -15.96
N HIS A 126 -15.01 10.39 -15.00
CA HIS A 126 -14.69 11.58 -14.21
C HIS A 126 -13.33 12.12 -14.63
N HIS A 127 -13.18 13.44 -14.60
CA HIS A 127 -11.91 14.11 -14.85
C HIS A 127 -11.35 14.68 -13.55
N PHE A 128 -10.03 14.62 -13.40
CA PHE A 128 -9.36 15.30 -12.29
C PHE A 128 -8.94 16.71 -12.64
N TYR A 129 -8.84 17.51 -11.58
CA TYR A 129 -8.48 18.92 -11.63
C TYR A 129 -7.23 19.16 -10.79
N SER A 130 -6.45 20.17 -11.19
CA SER A 130 -5.15 20.45 -10.61
C SER A 130 -5.27 20.97 -9.17
N TYR A 131 -4.70 20.22 -8.23
CA TYR A 131 -4.54 20.66 -6.83
C TYR A 131 -3.43 21.72 -6.66
N PHE A 132 -2.67 21.98 -7.73
CA PHE A 132 -1.64 23.01 -7.78
C PHE A 132 -2.19 24.41 -8.02
N ASP A 133 -3.50 24.57 -8.29
CA ASP A 133 -4.13 25.90 -8.28
C ASP A 133 -4.24 26.42 -6.83
N PRO A 134 -3.61 27.56 -6.49
CA PRO A 134 -3.68 28.13 -5.14
C PRO A 134 -5.10 28.39 -4.63
N LYS A 135 -6.08 28.55 -5.51
CA LYS A 135 -7.49 28.72 -5.12
C LYS A 135 -8.07 27.44 -4.53
N VAL A 136 -7.65 26.28 -5.02
CA VAL A 136 -8.09 24.96 -4.51
C VAL A 136 -7.60 24.80 -3.08
N TYR A 137 -6.31 25.03 -2.83
CA TYR A 137 -5.73 24.95 -1.48
C TYR A 137 -6.40 25.91 -0.49
N ARG A 138 -6.58 27.19 -0.86
CA ARG A 138 -7.24 28.18 0.01
C ARG A 138 -8.67 27.78 0.39
N ALA A 139 -9.42 27.20 -0.56
CA ALA A 139 -10.78 26.75 -0.31
C ALA A 139 -10.80 25.47 0.53
N PHE A 140 -9.86 24.55 0.30
CA PHE A 140 -9.69 23.35 1.12
C PHE A 140 -9.40 23.73 2.58
N HIS A 141 -8.44 24.63 2.82
CA HIS A 141 -8.10 25.09 4.16
C HIS A 141 -9.31 25.68 4.91
N LYS A 142 -10.12 26.51 4.24
CA LYS A 142 -11.39 27.03 4.80
C LYS A 142 -12.39 25.92 5.14
N PHE A 143 -12.50 24.92 4.28
CA PHE A 143 -13.37 23.77 4.53
C PHE A 143 -12.91 22.97 5.74
N ILE A 144 -11.62 22.67 5.86
CA ILE A 144 -11.07 21.96 7.02
C ILE A 144 -11.33 22.74 8.30
N GLN A 145 -11.17 24.07 8.28
CA GLN A 145 -11.48 24.91 9.44
C GLN A 145 -12.97 24.81 9.82
N ALA A 146 -13.87 24.95 8.86
CA ALA A 146 -15.31 24.81 9.11
C ALA A 146 -15.69 23.40 9.59
N PHE A 147 -15.01 22.37 9.09
CA PHE A 147 -15.21 20.99 9.51
C PHE A 147 -14.73 20.76 10.95
N ALA A 148 -13.56 21.30 11.31
CA ALA A 148 -13.04 21.25 12.68
C ALA A 148 -14.00 21.95 13.67
N ASP A 149 -14.46 23.15 13.32
CA ASP A 149 -15.43 23.91 14.13
C ASP A 149 -16.72 23.10 14.34
N TYR A 150 -17.22 22.45 13.28
CA TYR A 150 -18.40 21.59 13.34
C TYR A 150 -18.20 20.38 14.27
N LEU A 151 -17.09 19.66 14.13
CA LEU A 151 -16.77 18.51 14.99
C LEU A 151 -16.71 18.91 16.46
N GLN A 152 -16.13 20.08 16.76
CA GLN A 152 -16.05 20.60 18.12
C GLN A 152 -17.44 21.00 18.67
N GLN A 153 -18.25 21.70 17.87
CA GLN A 153 -19.60 22.15 18.25
C GLN A 153 -20.51 20.95 18.56
N GLU A 154 -20.47 19.92 17.71
CA GLU A 154 -21.28 18.72 17.85
C GLU A 154 -20.66 17.63 18.75
N LYS A 155 -19.44 17.87 19.27
CA LYS A 155 -18.66 16.96 20.13
C LYS A 155 -18.45 15.59 19.50
N LEU A 156 -18.10 15.57 18.21
CA LEU A 156 -17.85 14.34 17.46
C LEU A 156 -16.40 13.89 17.65
N GLY A 157 -16.15 13.09 18.69
CA GLY A 157 -14.88 12.38 18.89
C GLY A 157 -14.78 11.13 18.00
N CYS A 158 -14.67 11.30 16.68
CA CYS A 158 -14.42 10.20 15.74
C CYS A 158 -13.01 10.33 15.17
N ASP A 159 -12.39 9.20 14.86
CA ASP A 159 -11.05 9.16 14.27
C ASP A 159 -11.08 9.67 12.83
N ILE A 160 -10.08 10.47 12.45
CA ILE A 160 -9.91 11.00 11.10
C ILE A 160 -8.56 10.55 10.56
N TRP A 161 -8.61 9.87 9.42
CA TRP A 161 -7.44 9.51 8.63
C TRP A 161 -7.41 10.33 7.35
N GLY A 162 -6.27 10.96 7.07
CA GLY A 162 -5.99 11.58 5.78
C GLY A 162 -5.74 10.51 4.72
N ILE A 163 -6.33 10.66 3.54
CA ILE A 163 -6.25 9.65 2.49
C ILE A 163 -5.53 10.20 1.27
N ILE A 164 -4.51 9.46 0.83
CA ILE A 164 -3.79 9.73 -0.42
C ILE A 164 -4.26 8.71 -1.44
N GLY A 165 -5.15 9.13 -2.32
CA GLY A 165 -5.70 8.30 -3.37
C GLY A 165 -4.75 8.10 -4.54
N GLY A 166 -4.71 6.87 -5.06
CA GLY A 166 -3.97 6.50 -6.26
C GLY A 166 -4.48 5.20 -6.89
N SER A 167 -3.73 4.67 -7.84
CA SER A 167 -3.95 3.37 -8.48
C SER A 167 -2.71 2.48 -8.38
N ILE A 168 -2.85 1.20 -8.76
CA ILE A 168 -1.71 0.32 -9.00
C ILE A 168 -1.54 0.22 -10.52
N ASP A 169 -0.34 0.51 -11.02
CA ASP A 169 -0.06 0.38 -12.45
C ASP A 169 0.26 -1.06 -12.86
N GLU A 170 0.53 -1.27 -14.15
CA GLU A 170 0.88 -2.58 -14.71
C GLU A 170 2.13 -3.24 -14.08
N ASN A 171 3.03 -2.43 -13.52
CA ASN A 171 4.27 -2.90 -12.92
C ASN A 171 4.06 -3.26 -11.43
N GLY A 172 2.84 -3.08 -10.92
CA GLY A 172 2.52 -3.28 -9.51
C GLY A 172 2.96 -2.12 -8.64
N GLU A 173 3.13 -0.92 -9.21
CA GLU A 173 3.58 0.30 -8.53
C GLU A 173 2.41 1.20 -8.14
N PHE A 174 2.52 1.89 -7.01
CA PHE A 174 1.49 2.83 -6.56
C PHE A 174 1.65 4.20 -7.25
N GLN A 175 0.57 4.64 -7.88
CA GLN A 175 0.45 5.91 -8.59
C GLN A 175 -0.62 6.82 -7.92
N ASP A 176 -0.20 7.68 -6.99
CA ASP A 176 -0.92 8.86 -6.46
C ASP A 176 -1.63 9.76 -7.52
N TYR A 177 -2.91 10.05 -7.33
CA TYR A 177 -3.68 10.93 -8.20
C TYR A 177 -3.36 12.43 -8.08
N LEU A 178 -2.55 12.84 -7.10
CA LEU A 178 -2.03 14.21 -7.03
C LEU A 178 -1.10 14.56 -8.19
N PHE A 179 -0.52 13.56 -8.86
CA PHE A 179 0.39 13.78 -9.98
C PHE A 179 -0.25 14.65 -11.06
N ASP A 180 0.50 15.67 -11.51
CA ASP A 180 0.02 16.61 -12.51
C ASP A 180 1.16 17.12 -13.40
N ARG A 181 0.94 17.11 -14.72
CA ARG A 181 1.80 17.74 -15.73
C ARG A 181 1.12 18.89 -16.47
N SER A 182 0.00 19.38 -15.94
CA SER A 182 -0.78 20.44 -16.55
C SER A 182 0.00 21.77 -16.64
N PRO A 183 -0.45 22.73 -17.46
CA PRO A 183 0.10 24.08 -17.47
C PRO A 183 0.07 24.75 -16.09
N THR A 184 -0.91 24.44 -15.23
CA THR A 184 -1.01 24.96 -13.87
C THR A 184 0.15 24.48 -13.00
N PHE A 185 0.48 23.18 -13.07
CA PHE A 185 1.67 22.63 -12.43
C PHE A 185 2.94 23.34 -12.91
N ASN A 186 3.15 23.44 -14.22
CA ASN A 186 4.36 24.04 -14.79
C ASN A 186 4.55 25.51 -14.40
N GLN A 187 3.46 26.28 -14.32
CA GLN A 187 3.51 27.66 -13.83
C GLN A 187 3.86 27.75 -12.34
N GLY A 188 3.31 26.86 -11.52
CA GLY A 188 3.63 26.76 -10.10
C GLY A 188 5.10 26.38 -9.88
N PHE A 189 5.56 25.36 -10.61
CA PHE A 189 6.94 24.88 -10.57
C PHE A 189 7.95 25.96 -10.96
N GLY A 190 7.65 26.74 -12.00
CA GLY A 190 8.51 27.87 -12.40
C GLY A 190 8.68 28.93 -11.29
N ARG A 191 7.62 29.20 -10.51
CA ARG A 191 7.71 30.11 -9.35
C ARG A 191 8.48 29.50 -8.19
N PHE A 192 8.29 28.21 -7.93
CA PHE A 192 9.05 27.47 -6.92
C PHE A 192 10.56 27.56 -7.19
N LEU A 193 10.99 27.31 -8.43
CA LEU A 193 12.39 27.44 -8.81
C LEU A 193 12.93 28.86 -8.66
N GLN A 194 12.10 29.88 -8.90
CA GLN A 194 12.50 31.27 -8.69
C GLN A 194 12.76 31.55 -7.21
N VAL A 195 11.89 31.09 -6.31
CA VAL A 195 12.05 31.26 -4.86
C VAL A 195 13.31 30.56 -4.36
N GLN A 196 13.55 29.32 -4.78
CA GLN A 196 14.75 28.57 -4.40
C GLN A 196 16.04 29.29 -4.82
N ARG A 197 16.06 29.90 -6.02
CA ARG A 197 17.20 30.73 -6.46
C ARG A 197 17.40 31.98 -5.61
N GLU A 198 16.32 32.63 -5.17
CA GLU A 198 16.39 33.84 -4.36
C GLU A 198 16.86 33.53 -2.92
N GLU A 199 16.45 32.40 -2.34
CA GLU A 199 16.88 31.92 -1.02
C GLU A 199 18.37 31.57 -0.99
N GLU A 200 18.88 30.85 -1.99
CA GLU A 200 20.30 30.50 -2.10
C GLU A 200 21.23 31.71 -2.35
N MET A 201 20.73 32.77 -3.00
CA MET A 201 21.49 34.01 -3.20
C MET A 201 21.51 34.94 -1.97
N GLY A 202 20.62 34.72 -1.00
CA GLY A 202 20.52 35.50 0.24
C GLY A 202 21.48 35.05 1.35
N GLU A 203 22.05 33.84 1.25
CA GLU A 203 23.06 33.33 2.19
C GLU A 203 24.48 33.73 1.70
N GLU A 204 25.09 34.74 2.35
CA GLU A 204 26.42 35.30 2.06
C GLU A 204 27.60 34.33 2.36
N SER A 205 27.54 33.07 1.93
CA SER A 205 28.65 32.12 2.06
C SER A 205 28.99 31.42 0.75
N GLY A 206 29.75 32.12 -0.08
CA GLY A 206 31.01 31.64 -0.69
C GLY A 206 31.04 30.49 -1.71
N GLU A 207 30.17 29.48 -1.64
CA GLU A 207 30.24 28.29 -2.51
C GLU A 207 28.86 27.66 -2.80
N SER A 208 27.79 28.45 -2.88
CA SER A 208 26.48 27.93 -3.32
C SER A 208 26.37 28.01 -4.84
N GLU A 209 26.40 26.85 -5.51
CA GLU A 209 25.97 26.73 -6.90
C GLU A 209 24.50 27.15 -6.99
N ALA A 210 24.21 28.33 -7.56
CA ALA A 210 22.84 28.75 -7.85
C ALA A 210 22.03 27.60 -8.49
N VAL A 211 20.73 27.45 -8.18
CA VAL A 211 19.84 26.46 -8.84
C VAL A 211 19.88 26.57 -10.37
N VAL A 212 20.86 25.90 -10.98
CA VAL A 212 21.01 25.67 -12.41
C VAL A 212 20.51 24.26 -12.65
N ILE A 213 19.39 24.16 -13.38
CA ILE A 213 18.92 22.90 -13.93
C ILE A 213 19.79 22.60 -15.15
N ASP A 214 20.85 21.85 -14.93
CA ASP A 214 21.85 21.47 -15.93
C ASP A 214 21.60 20.08 -16.54
N SER A 215 20.70 19.32 -15.92
CA SER A 215 20.44 17.93 -16.27
C SER A 215 18.96 17.57 -16.06
N PRO A 216 18.43 16.61 -16.86
CA PRO A 216 17.10 16.07 -16.64
C PRO A 216 16.90 15.47 -15.25
N GLY A 217 17.96 14.92 -14.64
CA GLY A 217 17.92 14.37 -13.28
C GLY A 217 17.67 15.45 -12.23
N LYS A 218 18.34 16.60 -12.35
CA LYS A 218 18.17 17.72 -11.42
C LYS A 218 16.81 18.39 -11.57
N GLU A 219 16.27 18.49 -12.80
CA GLU A 219 14.89 18.96 -13.01
C GLU A 219 13.88 18.08 -12.27
N ARG A 220 14.01 16.75 -12.40
CA ARG A 220 13.12 15.78 -11.74
C ARG A 220 13.17 15.88 -10.22
N TYR A 221 14.37 16.05 -9.66
CA TYR A 221 14.54 16.26 -8.23
C TYR A 221 13.68 17.43 -7.73
N TYR A 222 13.80 18.59 -8.36
CA TYR A 222 13.02 19.77 -7.97
C TYR A 222 11.51 19.62 -8.26
N GLN A 223 11.12 18.91 -9.32
CA GLN A 223 9.70 18.61 -9.57
C GLN A 223 9.11 17.76 -8.44
N ASN A 224 9.85 16.75 -7.95
CA ASN A 224 9.44 15.92 -6.83
C ASN A 224 9.41 16.70 -5.51
N GLU A 225 10.37 17.60 -5.28
CA GLU A 225 10.32 18.52 -4.13
C GLU A 225 9.11 19.45 -4.19
N PHE A 226 8.80 20.02 -5.36
CA PHE A 226 7.62 20.86 -5.53
C PHE A 226 6.31 20.09 -5.31
N HIS A 227 6.19 18.88 -5.87
CA HIS A 227 5.05 18.00 -5.62
C HIS A 227 4.90 17.70 -4.13
N THR A 228 6.01 17.35 -3.47
CA THR A 228 6.07 17.10 -2.03
C THR A 228 5.61 18.31 -1.23
N LEU A 229 6.12 19.50 -1.55
CA LEU A 229 5.76 20.73 -0.86
C LEU A 229 4.23 20.94 -0.89
N ILE A 230 3.62 20.82 -2.07
CA ILE A 230 2.17 20.98 -2.21
C ILE A 230 1.42 19.90 -1.44
N ALA A 231 1.80 18.62 -1.56
CA ALA A 231 1.18 17.53 -0.79
C ALA A 231 1.22 17.79 0.73
N THR A 232 2.38 18.21 1.24
CA THR A 232 2.61 18.52 2.65
C THR A 232 1.77 19.71 3.10
N MET A 233 1.55 20.73 2.27
CA MET A 233 0.66 21.85 2.63
C MET A 233 -0.78 21.41 2.93
N TYR A 234 -1.36 20.52 2.10
CA TYR A 234 -2.70 19.98 2.35
C TYR A 234 -2.74 19.13 3.62
N LEU A 235 -1.71 18.29 3.82
CA LEU A 235 -1.56 17.48 5.02
C LEU A 235 -1.45 18.33 6.29
N ASP A 236 -0.54 19.29 6.32
CA ASP A 236 -0.27 20.10 7.50
C ASP A 236 -1.52 20.91 7.91
N SER A 237 -2.23 21.48 6.93
CA SER A 237 -3.53 22.13 7.19
C SER A 237 -4.53 21.20 7.88
N ALA A 238 -4.65 19.96 7.40
CA ALA A 238 -5.57 18.98 7.99
C ALA A 238 -5.11 18.56 9.39
N ARG A 239 -3.84 18.19 9.54
CA ARG A 239 -3.25 17.73 10.80
C ARG A 239 -3.34 18.79 11.90
N GLU A 240 -3.07 20.05 11.58
CA GLU A 240 -3.09 21.14 12.57
C GLU A 240 -4.51 21.48 13.02
N LEU A 241 -5.44 21.64 12.07
CA LEU A 241 -6.80 22.08 12.38
C LEU A 241 -7.66 20.95 12.97
N LEU A 242 -7.39 19.68 12.62
CA LEU A 242 -8.12 18.50 13.10
C LEU A 242 -7.35 17.73 14.17
N ALA A 243 -6.34 18.32 14.81
CA ALA A 243 -5.38 17.63 15.69
C ALA A 243 -6.02 16.76 16.78
N ALA A 244 -7.19 17.14 17.31
CA ALA A 244 -7.89 16.38 18.36
C ALA A 244 -8.50 15.06 17.87
N ASN A 245 -8.66 14.89 16.56
CA ASN A 245 -9.30 13.75 15.90
C ASN A 245 -8.37 13.06 14.89
N TRP A 246 -7.15 13.58 14.69
CA TRP A 246 -6.25 13.16 13.62
C TRP A 246 -5.41 11.95 14.03
N GLU A 247 -5.59 10.82 13.35
CA GLU A 247 -4.87 9.58 13.65
C GLU A 247 -3.67 9.34 12.72
N GLY A 248 -3.71 9.82 11.47
CA GLY A 248 -2.62 9.62 10.54
C GLY A 248 -3.01 9.76 9.07
N VAL A 249 -2.12 9.26 8.19
CA VAL A 249 -2.31 9.26 6.74
C VAL A 249 -2.22 7.84 6.20
N LEU A 250 -3.13 7.50 5.28
CA LEU A 250 -3.15 6.21 4.59
C LEU A 250 -3.06 6.40 3.08
N PRO A 251 -2.11 5.76 2.40
CA PRO A 251 -2.18 5.59 0.96
C PRO A 251 -3.28 4.58 0.62
N VAL A 252 -4.08 4.90 -0.40
CA VAL A 252 -5.21 4.10 -0.86
C VAL A 252 -5.15 3.89 -2.36
N ALA A 253 -5.11 2.63 -2.77
CA ALA A 253 -5.18 2.22 -4.16
C ALA A 253 -6.62 1.89 -4.55
N PHE A 254 -7.16 2.64 -5.50
CA PHE A 254 -8.45 2.35 -6.11
C PHE A 254 -8.25 1.37 -7.26
N ILE A 255 -8.67 0.14 -7.05
CA ILE A 255 -8.52 -0.95 -8.01
C ILE A 255 -9.45 -0.71 -9.21
N GLY A 256 -8.92 -0.86 -10.43
CA GLY A 256 -9.60 -0.47 -11.66
C GLY A 256 -9.53 1.03 -11.98
N GLY A 257 -8.63 1.76 -11.31
CA GLY A 257 -8.44 3.21 -11.43
C GLY A 257 -7.23 3.66 -12.24
N ASP A 258 -6.40 2.74 -12.75
CA ASP A 258 -5.29 3.12 -13.63
C ASP A 258 -5.81 3.64 -14.99
N GLN A 259 -5.02 4.46 -15.68
CA GLN A 259 -5.39 4.97 -17.01
C GLN A 259 -5.60 3.84 -18.02
N ARG A 260 -4.91 2.70 -17.89
CA ARG A 260 -5.09 1.54 -18.76
C ARG A 260 -6.36 0.78 -18.43
N ASP A 261 -6.78 0.77 -17.17
CA ASP A 261 -8.05 0.18 -16.76
C ASP A 261 -9.21 0.89 -17.45
N LEU A 262 -9.15 2.21 -17.60
CA LEU A 262 -10.12 2.98 -18.38
C LEU A 262 -10.26 2.42 -19.81
N PHE A 263 -9.14 2.23 -20.51
CA PHE A 263 -9.15 1.69 -21.89
C PHE A 263 -9.59 0.23 -21.94
N SER A 264 -9.14 -0.60 -21.01
CA SER A 264 -9.55 -2.01 -20.90
C SER A 264 -11.04 -2.15 -20.66
N ARG A 265 -11.61 -1.31 -19.78
CA ARG A 265 -13.04 -1.28 -19.47
C ARG A 265 -13.88 -0.80 -20.64
N ILE A 266 -13.48 0.30 -21.30
CA ILE A 266 -14.16 0.79 -22.52
C ILE A 266 -14.14 -0.26 -23.63
N SER A 267 -13.06 -1.04 -23.75
CA SER A 267 -12.92 -2.08 -24.77
C SER A 267 -13.52 -3.44 -24.39
N GLY A 268 -14.13 -3.56 -23.21
CA GLY A 268 -14.73 -4.81 -22.73
C GLY A 268 -13.71 -5.92 -22.41
N ARG A 269 -12.46 -5.55 -22.13
CA ARG A 269 -11.36 -6.46 -21.76
C ARG A 269 -11.06 -6.46 -20.26
N ASP A 270 -12.04 -6.07 -19.45
CA ASP A 270 -11.90 -6.02 -18.00
C ASP A 270 -11.75 -7.43 -17.41
N SER A 271 -10.95 -7.57 -16.36
CA SER A 271 -10.45 -8.85 -15.86
C SER A 271 -10.40 -8.86 -14.34
N VAL A 272 -11.24 -9.72 -13.74
CA VAL A 272 -11.24 -9.96 -12.29
C VAL A 272 -9.86 -10.38 -11.79
N ALA A 273 -9.13 -11.20 -12.56
CA ALA A 273 -7.80 -11.64 -12.17
C ALA A 273 -6.82 -10.47 -12.06
N ASP A 274 -6.93 -9.46 -12.93
CA ASP A 274 -6.04 -8.30 -12.92
C ASP A 274 -6.34 -7.41 -11.71
N HIS A 275 -7.63 -7.19 -11.39
CA HIS A 275 -8.05 -6.49 -10.17
C HIS A 275 -7.55 -7.17 -8.89
N LEU A 276 -7.65 -8.50 -8.82
CA LEU A 276 -7.16 -9.26 -7.67
C LEU A 276 -5.63 -9.17 -7.53
N ARG A 277 -4.88 -9.20 -8.64
CA ARG A 277 -3.42 -8.98 -8.60
C ARG A 277 -3.07 -7.58 -8.14
N ALA A 278 -3.75 -6.56 -8.67
CA ALA A 278 -3.55 -5.18 -8.26
C ALA A 278 -3.80 -4.98 -6.76
N ALA A 279 -4.84 -5.62 -6.19
CA ALA A 279 -5.10 -5.58 -4.75
C ALA A 279 -3.99 -6.22 -3.91
N LEU A 280 -3.42 -7.34 -4.38
CA LEU A 280 -2.28 -8.01 -3.71
C LEU A 280 -1.02 -7.17 -3.79
N SER A 281 -0.75 -6.57 -4.95
CA SER A 281 0.35 -5.62 -5.15
C SER A 281 0.22 -4.44 -4.18
N ALA A 282 -0.98 -3.85 -4.05
CA ALA A 282 -1.22 -2.76 -3.11
C ALA A 282 -0.85 -3.14 -1.66
N VAL A 283 -1.28 -4.31 -1.18
CA VAL A 283 -0.92 -4.80 0.17
C VAL A 283 0.59 -4.99 0.32
N SER A 284 1.28 -5.50 -0.72
CA SER A 284 2.75 -5.61 -0.70
C SER A 284 3.45 -4.25 -0.66
N LEU A 285 2.81 -3.19 -1.17
CA LEU A 285 3.31 -1.81 -1.09
C LEU A 285 2.88 -1.09 0.19
N ASP A 286 2.22 -1.77 1.11
CA ASP A 286 1.66 -1.17 2.32
C ASP A 286 0.54 -0.13 2.04
N VAL A 287 -0.16 -0.30 0.91
CA VAL A 287 -1.26 0.55 0.42
C VAL A 287 -2.59 -0.16 0.58
N LEU A 288 -3.62 0.55 1.09
CA LEU A 288 -4.96 -0.01 1.27
C LEU A 288 -5.69 -0.15 -0.08
N PRO A 289 -6.00 -1.38 -0.56
CA PRO A 289 -6.75 -1.55 -1.79
C PRO A 289 -8.25 -1.39 -1.55
N LEU A 290 -8.93 -0.68 -2.44
CA LEU A 290 -10.39 -0.52 -2.43
C LEU A 290 -11.00 -0.89 -3.78
N SER A 291 -12.09 -1.65 -3.76
CA SER A 291 -12.85 -2.07 -4.95
C SER A 291 -13.88 -1.06 -5.43
N THR A 292 -13.89 0.17 -4.92
CA THR A 292 -14.98 1.15 -5.10
C THR A 292 -15.22 1.63 -6.54
N LEU A 293 -14.32 1.31 -7.47
CA LEU A 293 -14.47 1.60 -8.89
C LEU A 293 -14.91 0.40 -9.73
N ILE A 294 -14.86 -0.81 -9.18
CA ILE A 294 -15.20 -2.05 -9.90
C ILE A 294 -16.73 -2.16 -9.95
N ALA A 295 -17.27 -2.43 -11.14
CA ALA A 295 -18.71 -2.62 -11.30
C ALA A 295 -19.19 -3.88 -10.56
N GLY A 296 -20.23 -3.73 -9.74
CA GLY A 296 -20.81 -4.81 -8.94
C GLY A 296 -21.64 -5.83 -9.72
N GLU A 297 -21.37 -6.05 -11.01
CA GLU A 297 -21.86 -7.22 -11.76
C GLU A 297 -20.72 -8.21 -12.06
N MET A 298 -19.46 -7.83 -11.79
CA MET A 298 -18.27 -8.63 -12.09
C MET A 298 -17.96 -9.61 -10.98
N GLY A 299 -18.51 -10.83 -11.08
CA GLY A 299 -18.10 -11.94 -10.23
C GLY A 299 -18.32 -11.65 -8.74
N ASP A 300 -19.40 -10.95 -8.41
CA ASP A 300 -19.68 -10.30 -7.12
C ASP A 300 -19.30 -11.12 -5.90
N SER A 301 -19.55 -12.43 -5.92
CA SER A 301 -19.20 -13.31 -4.81
C SER A 301 -17.68 -13.44 -4.58
N ILE A 302 -16.86 -13.51 -5.63
CA ILE A 302 -15.43 -13.72 -5.47
C ILE A 302 -14.70 -12.44 -5.07
N LEU A 303 -15.05 -11.30 -5.68
CA LEU A 303 -14.45 -10.00 -5.33
C LEU A 303 -14.83 -9.60 -3.92
N GLU A 304 -16.11 -9.66 -3.55
CA GLU A 304 -16.56 -9.33 -2.19
C GLU A 304 -15.88 -10.23 -1.16
N THR A 305 -15.85 -11.55 -1.40
CA THR A 305 -15.17 -12.49 -0.48
C THR A 305 -13.69 -12.20 -0.37
N PHE A 306 -13.04 -11.90 -1.50
CA PHE A 306 -11.62 -11.58 -1.54
C PHE A 306 -11.30 -10.31 -0.75
N PHE A 307 -11.97 -9.19 -1.02
CA PHE A 307 -11.75 -7.92 -0.33
C PHE A 307 -12.15 -8.01 1.15
N ASN A 308 -13.23 -8.71 1.49
CA ASN A 308 -13.58 -8.97 2.88
C ASN A 308 -12.46 -9.73 3.63
N ASN A 309 -11.89 -10.76 3.02
CA ASN A 309 -10.82 -11.53 3.64
C ASN A 309 -9.50 -10.76 3.69
N LEU A 310 -9.08 -10.12 2.58
CA LEU A 310 -7.82 -9.38 2.46
C LEU A 310 -7.84 -8.08 3.25
N VAL A 311 -8.91 -7.30 3.13
CA VAL A 311 -9.02 -5.93 3.66
C VAL A 311 -9.72 -5.91 5.00
N SER A 312 -11.04 -6.14 5.06
CA SER A 312 -11.82 -5.93 6.30
C SER A 312 -11.43 -6.84 7.45
N ARG A 313 -11.05 -8.10 7.17
CA ARG A 313 -10.68 -9.09 8.19
C ARG A 313 -9.19 -9.15 8.50
N SER A 314 -8.36 -8.40 7.76
CA SER A 314 -6.91 -8.48 7.86
C SER A 314 -6.24 -7.11 7.73
N PHE A 315 -6.03 -6.60 6.53
CA PHE A 315 -5.19 -5.41 6.32
C PHE A 315 -5.71 -4.15 7.02
N LEU A 316 -7.00 -3.85 6.91
CA LEU A 316 -7.60 -2.61 7.43
C LEU A 316 -7.61 -2.54 8.97
N PRO A 317 -8.04 -3.58 9.72
CA PRO A 317 -7.90 -3.58 11.18
C PRO A 317 -6.48 -3.33 11.66
N ASN A 318 -5.47 -3.98 11.06
CA ASN A 318 -4.07 -3.79 11.43
C ASN A 318 -3.56 -2.37 11.10
N LYS A 319 -4.11 -1.73 10.06
CA LYS A 319 -3.78 -0.34 9.71
C LYS A 319 -4.38 0.70 10.64
N LEU A 320 -5.59 0.43 11.13
CA LEU A 320 -6.36 1.37 11.95
C LEU A 320 -6.22 1.12 13.46
N MET A 321 -5.60 0.03 13.89
CA MET A 321 -5.36 -0.23 15.30
C MET A 321 -4.05 0.40 15.76
N GLN A 322 -4.09 1.07 16.91
CA GLN A 322 -2.87 1.44 17.63
C GLN A 322 -2.19 0.16 18.14
N SER A 323 -0.87 0.06 17.96
CA SER A 323 -0.04 -1.11 18.24
C SER A 323 -0.29 -1.79 19.59
N SER A 324 -0.60 -1.00 20.62
CA SER A 324 -0.91 -1.46 21.98
C SER A 324 -2.15 -2.36 22.11
N TYR A 325 -3.08 -2.32 21.16
CA TYR A 325 -4.29 -3.16 21.16
C TYR A 325 -4.14 -4.47 20.39
N LEU A 326 -3.18 -4.55 19.44
CA LEU A 326 -2.95 -5.74 18.62
C LEU A 326 -2.48 -6.93 19.48
N GLU A 327 -1.64 -6.68 20.48
CA GLU A 327 -1.15 -7.72 21.40
C GLU A 327 -2.26 -8.31 22.30
N GLN A 328 -3.31 -7.54 22.59
CA GLN A 328 -4.41 -7.99 23.46
C GLN A 328 -5.46 -8.82 22.73
N GLN A 329 -5.53 -8.75 21.40
CA GLN A 329 -6.54 -9.41 20.58
C GLN A 329 -5.95 -10.43 19.61
N GLY A 330 -5.22 -11.44 20.11
CA GLY A 330 -4.58 -12.53 19.33
C GLY A 330 -5.48 -13.37 18.38
N ASN A 331 -6.66 -12.88 18.04
CA ASN A 331 -7.59 -13.40 17.04
C ASN A 331 -7.59 -12.61 15.71
N ILE A 332 -7.01 -11.41 15.65
CA ILE A 332 -6.96 -10.63 14.39
C ILE A 332 -5.84 -11.16 13.51
N PHE A 333 -6.19 -11.50 12.27
CA PHE A 333 -5.22 -11.88 11.26
C PHE A 333 -4.56 -10.63 10.67
N ALA A 334 -3.26 -10.71 10.39
CA ALA A 334 -2.50 -9.73 9.62
C ALA A 334 -1.95 -10.40 8.36
N PRO A 335 -1.58 -9.64 7.31
CA PRO A 335 -0.82 -10.19 6.20
C PRO A 335 0.47 -10.85 6.70
N LEU A 336 0.81 -12.03 6.17
CA LEU A 336 2.05 -12.72 6.51
C LEU A 336 3.19 -12.13 5.69
N PHE A 337 4.21 -11.59 6.34
CA PHE A 337 5.42 -11.12 5.69
C PHE A 337 6.65 -11.81 6.26
N PHE A 338 7.65 -12.07 5.41
CA PHE A 338 8.96 -12.59 5.79
C PHE A 338 10.10 -11.62 5.47
N ALA A 339 9.86 -10.67 4.57
CA ALA A 339 10.90 -9.80 4.06
C ALA A 339 10.37 -8.41 3.70
N ASN A 340 11.22 -7.40 3.91
CA ASN A 340 11.01 -6.02 3.49
C ASN A 340 12.07 -5.64 2.45
N LEU A 341 11.63 -5.16 1.29
CA LEU A 341 12.47 -4.64 0.22
C LEU A 341 12.45 -3.11 0.27
N TYR A 342 13.55 -2.48 0.66
CA TYR A 342 13.64 -1.03 0.77
C TYR A 342 14.11 -0.41 -0.54
N ARG A 343 13.22 0.34 -1.20
CA ARG A 343 13.45 0.94 -2.51
C ARG A 343 13.33 2.48 -2.47
N PRO A 344 14.02 3.21 -3.36
CA PRO A 344 13.74 4.63 -3.52
C PRO A 344 12.30 4.83 -4.01
N ARG A 345 11.69 5.98 -3.65
CA ARG A 345 10.39 6.35 -4.20
C ARG A 345 10.56 6.63 -5.70
N ILE A 346 9.78 5.93 -6.53
CA ILE A 346 9.71 6.19 -7.97
C ILE A 346 8.65 7.28 -8.18
N PHE A 347 9.02 8.37 -8.86
CA PHE A 347 8.04 9.37 -9.27
C PHE A 347 7.28 8.87 -10.50
N GLN A 348 5.99 9.20 -10.62
CA GLN A 348 5.15 8.60 -11.65
C GLN A 348 5.60 8.94 -13.07
N GLY A 349 5.44 7.98 -13.98
CA GLY A 349 5.87 8.13 -15.37
C GLY A 349 7.38 8.01 -15.57
N GLU A 350 8.12 7.56 -14.55
CA GLU A 350 9.51 7.17 -14.67
C GLU A 350 9.62 5.65 -14.73
N GLY A 351 10.41 5.12 -15.69
CA GLY A 351 10.85 3.74 -15.64
C GLY A 351 11.76 3.56 -14.43
N GLY A 352 11.20 3.14 -13.30
CA GLY A 352 11.94 3.00 -12.06
C GLY A 352 13.08 1.99 -12.20
N ASP A 353 14.25 2.33 -11.64
CA ASP A 353 15.32 1.35 -11.47
C ASP A 353 14.93 0.39 -10.35
N ASN A 354 14.19 -0.66 -10.69
CA ASN A 354 13.87 -1.72 -9.74
C ASN A 354 15.10 -2.62 -9.54
N HIS A 355 16.01 -2.14 -8.69
CA HIS A 355 17.25 -2.80 -8.34
C HIS A 355 17.03 -4.27 -7.92
N PHE A 356 16.01 -4.56 -7.10
CA PHE A 356 15.74 -5.91 -6.62
C PHE A 356 15.24 -6.85 -7.72
N ARG A 357 14.49 -6.36 -8.71
CA ARG A 357 14.13 -7.10 -9.92
C ARG A 357 15.34 -7.31 -10.83
N ARG A 358 16.21 -6.29 -10.98
CA ARG A 358 17.47 -6.37 -11.75
C ARG A 358 18.45 -7.41 -11.20
N ILE A 359 18.54 -7.59 -9.90
CA ILE A 359 19.38 -8.63 -9.29
C ILE A 359 18.68 -9.99 -9.17
N GLY A 360 17.40 -10.05 -9.53
CA GLY A 360 16.57 -11.27 -9.54
C GLY A 360 16.00 -11.68 -8.19
N LEU A 361 16.16 -10.85 -7.14
CA LEU A 361 15.63 -11.13 -5.81
C LEU A 361 14.10 -11.01 -5.80
N GLN A 362 13.54 -9.91 -6.31
CA GLN A 362 12.09 -9.69 -6.30
C GLN A 362 11.36 -10.79 -7.08
N THR A 363 11.84 -11.14 -8.27
CA THR A 363 11.27 -12.21 -9.08
C THR A 363 11.30 -13.56 -8.35
N LEU A 364 12.35 -13.87 -7.58
CA LEU A 364 12.39 -15.08 -6.77
C LEU A 364 11.33 -15.04 -5.65
N LEU A 365 11.21 -13.91 -4.95
CA LEU A 365 10.22 -13.73 -3.88
C LEU A 365 8.80 -13.86 -4.42
N GLU A 366 8.50 -13.28 -5.59
CA GLU A 366 7.22 -13.45 -6.29
C GLU A 366 6.91 -14.92 -6.61
N GLN A 367 7.92 -15.74 -6.93
CA GLN A 367 7.78 -17.16 -7.25
C GLN A 367 7.70 -18.10 -6.03
N ARG A 368 8.41 -17.80 -4.93
CA ARG A 368 8.58 -18.71 -3.78
C ARG A 368 7.82 -18.29 -2.53
N PHE A 369 7.59 -16.99 -2.39
CA PHE A 369 7.01 -16.32 -1.23
C PHE A 369 5.95 -15.31 -1.70
N THR A 370 5.11 -15.71 -2.66
CA THR A 370 4.11 -14.84 -3.28
C THR A 370 3.27 -14.13 -2.21
N ASN A 371 3.21 -12.80 -2.28
CA ASN A 371 2.51 -11.92 -1.34
C ASN A 371 2.99 -12.02 0.13
N CYS A 372 4.18 -12.57 0.37
CA CYS A 372 4.77 -12.69 1.71
C CYS A 372 6.00 -11.79 1.90
N PHE A 373 6.06 -10.67 1.18
CA PHE A 373 7.06 -9.63 1.34
C PHE A 373 6.44 -8.26 1.12
N GLN A 374 7.05 -7.23 1.72
CA GLN A 374 6.66 -5.84 1.53
C GLN A 374 7.72 -5.09 0.74
N GLN A 375 7.29 -4.04 0.03
CA GLN A 375 8.16 -3.07 -0.61
C GLN A 375 7.91 -1.72 0.06
N LEU A 376 8.95 -1.21 0.72
CA LEU A 376 8.87 -0.01 1.54
C LEU A 376 9.80 1.07 0.99
N ALA A 377 9.46 2.34 1.23
CA ALA A 377 10.33 3.45 0.87
C ALA A 377 11.58 3.49 1.80
N VAL A 378 12.76 3.72 1.23
CA VAL A 378 14.02 3.86 1.99
C VAL A 378 14.00 5.06 2.94
N GLU A 379 13.39 6.18 2.53
CA GLU A 379 13.33 7.42 3.30
C GLU A 379 11.88 7.84 3.56
N PRO A 380 11.42 7.82 4.82
CA PRO A 380 10.00 8.01 5.16
C PRO A 380 9.62 9.46 5.48
N ASP A 381 10.49 10.44 5.27
CA ASP A 381 10.24 11.85 5.68
C ASP A 381 9.11 12.53 4.85
N LEU A 382 8.40 11.78 4.01
CA LEU A 382 7.29 12.22 3.18
C LEU A 382 5.96 11.64 3.69
N PRO A 383 4.82 12.30 3.43
CA PRO A 383 3.47 11.87 3.86
C PRO A 383 3.04 10.42 3.56
N ASN A 384 3.77 9.71 2.70
CA ASN A 384 3.48 8.35 2.22
C ASN A 384 4.54 7.34 2.69
N GLY A 385 5.52 7.77 3.46
CA GLY A 385 6.61 6.95 3.94
C GLY A 385 6.23 6.20 5.20
N SER A 386 5.55 5.06 5.11
CA SER A 386 5.61 4.12 6.22
C SER A 386 6.99 3.47 6.24
N PHE A 387 7.91 4.08 6.97
CA PHE A 387 8.66 3.26 7.91
C PHE A 387 7.75 3.22 9.13
N ALA A 388 6.82 2.26 9.15
CA ALA A 388 6.27 1.82 10.42
C ALA A 388 7.47 1.55 11.33
N GLY A 389 7.47 2.24 12.45
CA GLY A 389 8.65 2.50 13.24
C GLY A 389 8.30 3.55 14.28
N GLN A 390 7.07 3.48 14.80
CA GLN A 390 7.00 3.58 16.24
C GLN A 390 7.84 2.42 16.79
N GLU A 391 8.67 2.76 17.76
CA GLU A 391 9.75 1.96 18.31
C GLU A 391 9.38 0.47 18.52
N GLY A 392 10.17 -0.43 17.92
CA GLY A 392 10.60 -1.65 18.62
C GLY A 392 9.58 -2.79 18.77
N GLU A 393 8.71 -3.04 17.80
CA GLU A 393 7.91 -4.27 17.82
C GLU A 393 8.77 -5.50 17.52
N GLN A 394 8.60 -6.55 18.32
CA GLN A 394 9.33 -7.82 18.18
C GLN A 394 9.14 -8.43 16.77
N GLN A 395 8.00 -8.21 16.14
CA GLN A 395 7.69 -8.67 14.78
C GLN A 395 8.62 -8.06 13.71
N GLU A 396 9.01 -6.78 13.83
CA GLU A 396 9.93 -6.18 12.87
C GLU A 396 11.30 -6.87 12.89
N ARG A 397 11.75 -7.36 14.05
CA ARG A 397 13.05 -8.01 14.20
C ARG A 397 13.12 -9.38 13.53
N GLU A 398 11.97 -10.03 13.33
CA GLU A 398 11.89 -11.36 12.72
C GLU A 398 11.93 -11.32 11.18
N LEU A 399 11.58 -10.18 10.58
CA LEU A 399 11.60 -9.98 9.13
C LEU A 399 13.03 -9.84 8.60
N ILE A 400 13.24 -10.22 7.34
CA ILE A 400 14.49 -9.98 6.62
C ILE A 400 14.42 -8.63 5.89
N HIS A 401 15.32 -7.72 6.21
CA HIS A 401 15.35 -6.38 5.62
C HIS A 401 16.43 -6.29 4.54
N PHE A 402 16.00 -6.11 3.29
CA PHE A 402 16.88 -5.96 2.14
C PHE A 402 17.05 -4.50 1.77
N PHE A 403 18.29 -4.03 1.76
CA PHE A 403 18.66 -2.66 1.39
C PHE A 403 19.64 -2.66 0.22
N SER A 404 19.49 -1.66 -0.66
CA SER A 404 20.48 -1.34 -1.70
C SER A 404 21.25 -0.09 -1.28
N ALA A 405 22.55 -0.22 -1.04
CA ALA A 405 23.39 0.87 -0.56
C ALA A 405 23.49 2.05 -1.53
N ARG A 406 23.31 1.80 -2.84
CA ARG A 406 23.23 2.81 -3.90
C ARG A 406 22.22 3.91 -3.62
N HIS A 407 21.12 3.58 -2.93
CA HIS A 407 20.00 4.49 -2.67
C HIS A 407 19.94 4.95 -1.21
N LEU A 408 20.93 4.62 -0.39
CA LEU A 408 20.97 5.05 1.01
C LEU A 408 21.60 6.44 1.12
N SER A 409 21.01 7.29 1.96
CA SER A 409 21.71 8.44 2.54
C SER A 409 22.48 8.04 3.80
N LEU A 410 23.26 8.97 4.37
CA LEU A 410 23.89 8.78 5.67
C LEU A 410 22.85 8.54 6.79
N LYS A 411 21.67 9.17 6.70
CA LYS A 411 20.55 8.93 7.62
C LYS A 411 20.00 7.51 7.43
N GLY A 412 19.80 7.09 6.18
CA GLY A 412 19.40 5.73 5.83
C GLY A 412 20.36 4.68 6.39
N LEU A 413 21.66 4.82 6.16
CA LEU A 413 22.67 3.90 6.69
C LEU A 413 22.65 3.84 8.23
N LYS A 414 22.56 4.98 8.93
CA LYS A 414 22.44 4.99 10.40
C LYS A 414 21.24 4.17 10.88
N ARG A 415 20.11 4.24 10.18
CA ARG A 415 18.91 3.46 10.49
C ARG A 415 19.10 1.96 10.25
N VAL A 416 19.74 1.58 9.14
CA VAL A 416 20.11 0.17 8.87
C VAL A 416 20.96 -0.39 10.01
N LEU A 417 21.95 0.38 10.48
CA LEU A 417 22.81 -0.02 11.58
C LEU A 417 22.05 -0.11 12.91
N GLN A 418 21.13 0.82 13.19
CA GLN A 418 20.27 0.78 14.37
C GLN A 418 19.38 -0.47 14.39
N LEU A 419 18.74 -0.80 13.26
CA LEU A 419 17.93 -2.01 13.11
C LEU A 419 18.75 -3.28 13.40
N PHE A 420 19.96 -3.35 12.85
CA PHE A 420 20.88 -4.45 13.14
C PHE A 420 21.24 -4.52 14.64
N MET A 421 21.58 -3.39 15.26
CA MET A 421 21.90 -3.35 16.70
C MET A 421 20.73 -3.77 17.60
N GLN A 422 19.49 -3.64 17.12
CA GLN A 422 18.27 -4.01 17.85
C GLN A 422 17.88 -5.49 17.69
N GLY A 423 18.68 -6.33 17.01
CA GLY A 423 18.34 -7.74 16.77
C GLY A 423 17.83 -8.03 15.37
N GLY A 424 17.77 -7.03 14.47
CA GLY A 424 17.23 -7.20 13.13
C GLY A 424 18.08 -8.09 12.22
N ARG A 425 17.41 -8.69 11.22
CA ARG A 425 18.01 -9.51 10.16
C ARG A 425 18.16 -8.67 8.90
N VAL A 426 19.40 -8.32 8.54
CA VAL A 426 19.69 -7.36 7.47
C VAL A 426 20.42 -8.03 6.32
N VAL A 427 20.05 -7.69 5.09
CA VAL A 427 20.83 -7.95 3.88
C VAL A 427 21.12 -6.61 3.22
N LEU A 428 22.40 -6.22 3.17
CA LEU A 428 22.85 -4.97 2.57
C LEU A 428 23.65 -5.29 1.30
N ASP A 429 23.08 -4.94 0.15
CA ASP A 429 23.81 -4.94 -1.11
C ASP A 429 24.64 -3.66 -1.24
N ARG A 430 25.95 -3.83 -1.40
CA ARG A 430 26.95 -2.77 -1.50
C ARG A 430 27.28 -2.39 -2.94
N ALA A 431 26.57 -2.94 -3.92
CA ALA A 431 26.71 -2.50 -5.31
C ALA A 431 26.56 -0.98 -5.41
N GLU A 432 27.55 -0.31 -6.00
CA GLU A 432 27.58 1.16 -6.16
C GLU A 432 27.46 1.95 -4.84
N ILE A 433 27.95 1.41 -3.72
CA ILE A 433 27.96 2.13 -2.43
C ILE A 433 28.82 3.40 -2.49
N ASP A 434 28.31 4.49 -1.94
CA ASP A 434 29.06 5.73 -1.77
C ASP A 434 30.28 5.52 -0.84
N PRO A 435 31.48 6.03 -1.18
CA PRO A 435 32.70 5.85 -0.38
C PRO A 435 32.60 6.35 1.07
N VAL A 436 31.81 7.40 1.33
CA VAL A 436 31.56 7.94 2.68
C VAL A 436 30.74 6.94 3.49
N LEU A 437 29.72 6.34 2.87
CA LEU A 437 28.88 5.31 3.50
C LEU A 437 29.67 4.03 3.77
N GLN A 438 30.50 3.61 2.80
CA GLN A 438 31.39 2.45 2.97
C GLN A 438 32.35 2.66 4.16
N LYS A 439 33.01 3.82 4.23
CA LYS A 439 33.90 4.14 5.36
C LYS A 439 33.16 4.12 6.69
N ARG A 440 31.92 4.63 6.74
CA ARG A 440 31.10 4.63 7.95
C ARG A 440 30.69 3.22 8.39
N LEU A 441 30.34 2.34 7.44
CA LEU A 441 30.03 0.94 7.69
C LEU A 441 31.26 0.20 8.25
N ASP A 442 32.43 0.41 7.64
CA ASP A 442 33.68 -0.21 8.10
C ASP A 442 34.08 0.27 9.51
N SER A 443 33.96 1.58 9.78
CA SER A 443 34.18 2.12 11.12
C SER A 443 33.24 1.50 12.14
N PHE A 444 31.96 1.33 11.83
CA PHE A 444 30.99 0.71 12.72
C PHE A 444 31.34 -0.74 13.08
N ILE A 445 31.77 -1.54 12.09
CA ILE A 445 32.18 -2.94 12.30
C ILE A 445 33.37 -3.02 13.26
N ILE A 446 34.36 -2.14 13.07
CA ILE A 446 35.57 -2.08 13.91
C ILE A 446 35.24 -1.57 15.32
N GLU A 447 34.49 -0.46 15.43
CA GLU A 447 34.12 0.17 16.70
C GLU A 447 33.34 -0.78 17.63
N ASN A 448 32.50 -1.65 17.06
CA ASN A 448 31.69 -2.61 17.83
C ASN A 448 32.33 -4.00 17.93
N SER A 449 33.56 -4.20 17.43
CA SER A 449 34.27 -5.49 17.47
C SER A 449 33.42 -6.67 16.94
N LEU A 450 32.69 -6.44 15.84
CA LEU A 450 31.74 -7.41 15.31
C LEU A 450 32.47 -8.61 14.69
N THR A 451 31.89 -9.81 14.83
CA THR A 451 32.43 -11.01 14.17
C THR A 451 32.04 -11.00 12.70
N VAL A 452 33.04 -10.98 11.82
CA VAL A 452 32.86 -11.05 10.36
C VAL A 452 33.36 -12.40 9.86
N SER A 453 32.55 -13.08 9.06
CA SER A 453 32.91 -14.34 8.41
C SER A 453 32.65 -14.26 6.92
N ASP A 454 33.67 -14.57 6.13
CA ASP A 454 33.60 -14.48 4.67
C ASP A 454 33.39 -15.86 4.04
N VAL A 455 32.43 -15.93 3.12
CA VAL A 455 32.10 -17.16 2.39
C VAL A 455 32.15 -16.89 0.89
N ASN A 456 33.03 -17.60 0.20
CA ASN A 456 33.05 -17.63 -1.26
C ASN A 456 32.01 -18.63 -1.77
N PHE A 457 30.93 -18.13 -2.37
CA PHE A 457 29.90 -18.98 -2.98
C PHE A 457 29.80 -18.76 -4.49
N HIS A 458 28.94 -17.84 -4.92
CA HIS A 458 28.88 -17.35 -6.30
C HIS A 458 29.60 -16.02 -6.47
N ILE A 459 29.53 -15.21 -5.42
CA ILE A 459 30.25 -13.98 -5.14
C ILE A 459 30.77 -14.08 -3.68
N LEU A 460 31.62 -13.15 -3.27
CA LEU A 460 32.01 -13.01 -1.87
C LEU A 460 30.81 -12.51 -1.07
N VAL A 461 30.43 -13.24 -0.03
CA VAL A 461 29.39 -12.85 0.93
C VAL A 461 30.02 -12.78 2.30
N SER A 462 29.86 -11.64 2.98
CA SER A 462 30.34 -11.45 4.35
C SER A 462 29.16 -11.50 5.31
N GLU A 463 29.22 -12.36 6.30
CA GLU A 463 28.25 -12.44 7.39
C GLU A 463 28.81 -11.75 8.63
N VAL A 464 28.09 -10.75 9.12
CA VAL A 464 28.39 -9.97 10.32
C VAL A 464 27.37 -10.33 11.40
N ARG A 465 27.83 -10.67 12.60
CA ARG A 465 26.97 -11.05 13.73
C ARG A 465 27.18 -10.18 14.97
N LEU A 466 26.09 -9.96 15.69
CA LEU A 466 26.05 -9.34 17.02
C LEU A 466 24.94 -9.98 17.87
N GLY A 467 25.30 -10.87 18.78
CA GLY A 467 24.30 -11.68 19.50
C GLY A 467 23.47 -12.51 18.52
N ASP A 468 22.14 -12.36 18.58
CA ASP A 468 21.19 -12.99 17.65
C ASP A 468 21.02 -12.20 16.33
N SER A 469 21.55 -10.97 16.26
CA SER A 469 21.46 -10.12 15.08
C SER A 469 22.36 -10.63 13.96
N LYS A 470 21.85 -10.57 12.73
CA LYS A 470 22.55 -11.07 11.55
C LYS A 470 22.50 -10.05 10.42
N MET A 471 23.67 -9.68 9.90
CA MET A 471 23.79 -8.85 8.70
C MET A 471 24.59 -9.58 7.62
N VAL A 472 24.03 -9.65 6.42
CA VAL A 472 24.67 -10.23 5.24
C VAL A 472 25.07 -9.08 4.32
N LEU A 473 26.36 -8.97 4.03
CA LEU A 473 26.92 -8.00 3.10
C LEU A 473 27.29 -8.71 1.79
N LEU A 474 26.83 -8.17 0.67
CA LEU A 474 27.14 -8.69 -0.66
C LEU A 474 27.33 -7.54 -1.66
N ASP A 475 27.84 -7.86 -2.84
CA ASP A 475 27.94 -6.93 -3.97
C ASP A 475 27.30 -7.59 -5.19
N SER A 476 26.04 -7.22 -5.45
CA SER A 476 25.23 -7.84 -6.50
C SER A 476 25.71 -7.52 -7.91
N SER A 477 26.54 -6.48 -8.11
CA SER A 477 27.10 -6.13 -9.41
C SER A 477 27.90 -7.30 -10.00
N GLN A 478 28.59 -8.05 -9.13
CA GLN A 478 29.33 -9.25 -9.50
C GLN A 478 28.41 -10.43 -9.87
N LEU A 479 27.23 -10.52 -9.25
CA LEU A 479 26.24 -11.55 -9.56
C LEU A 479 25.61 -11.29 -10.95
N VAL A 480 25.23 -10.03 -11.20
CA VAL A 480 24.66 -9.57 -12.48
C VAL A 480 25.67 -9.75 -13.60
N ALA A 481 26.90 -9.25 -13.44
CA ALA A 481 27.95 -9.37 -14.44
C ALA A 481 28.29 -10.83 -14.81
N LYS A 482 28.18 -11.75 -13.84
CA LYS A 482 28.56 -13.16 -14.03
C LYS A 482 27.47 -14.02 -14.66
N TYR A 483 26.20 -13.71 -14.39
CA TYR A 483 25.08 -14.60 -14.74
C TYR A 483 23.94 -13.94 -15.52
N ARG A 484 23.93 -12.61 -15.67
CA ARG A 484 22.89 -11.87 -16.40
C ARG A 484 23.44 -11.08 -17.58
N ASP A 485 24.60 -10.45 -17.46
CA ASP A 485 25.21 -9.72 -18.58
C ASP A 485 25.92 -10.69 -19.54
N GLY A 486 25.35 -10.92 -20.74
CA GLY A 486 26.06 -11.56 -21.85
C GLY A 486 25.52 -12.89 -22.40
N LYS A 487 24.31 -13.34 -22.03
CA LYS A 487 23.58 -14.40 -22.77
C LYS A 487 22.12 -13.98 -22.92
N GLY A 488 21.66 -13.92 -24.18
CA GLY A 488 20.55 -13.11 -24.64
C GLY A 488 19.15 -13.43 -24.10
N ASP A 489 18.25 -12.48 -24.34
CA ASP A 489 16.78 -12.60 -24.41
C ASP A 489 16.12 -13.61 -23.48
N HIS A 490 16.52 -13.67 -22.20
CA HIS A 490 15.67 -14.28 -21.19
C HIS A 490 14.60 -13.25 -20.81
N PRO A 491 13.30 -13.55 -20.95
CA PRO A 491 12.25 -12.68 -20.47
C PRO A 491 12.46 -12.42 -18.97
N GLU A 492 12.11 -11.23 -18.48
CA GLU A 492 12.34 -10.84 -17.07
C GLU A 492 11.77 -11.83 -16.04
N SER A 493 10.84 -12.68 -16.46
CA SER A 493 10.21 -13.74 -15.67
C SER A 493 11.06 -15.00 -15.49
N GLU A 494 12.11 -15.23 -16.28
CA GLU A 494 12.98 -16.42 -16.20
C GLU A 494 14.33 -16.08 -15.58
N LEU A 495 14.53 -16.50 -14.32
CA LEU A 495 15.79 -16.32 -13.62
C LEU A 495 16.81 -17.42 -13.99
N PRO A 496 18.08 -17.05 -14.23
CA PRO A 496 19.15 -18.05 -14.36
C PRO A 496 19.21 -18.94 -13.12
N SER A 497 19.35 -20.25 -13.30
CA SER A 497 19.35 -21.22 -12.20
C SER A 497 20.39 -20.93 -11.11
N LYS A 498 21.52 -20.30 -11.47
CA LYS A 498 22.57 -19.86 -10.53
C LYS A 498 22.14 -18.65 -9.69
N VAL A 499 21.34 -17.75 -10.23
CA VAL A 499 20.75 -16.62 -9.51
C VAL A 499 19.69 -17.11 -8.53
N VAL A 500 18.85 -18.06 -8.96
CA VAL A 500 17.88 -18.74 -8.08
C VAL A 500 18.59 -19.44 -6.92
N GLN A 501 19.59 -20.29 -7.21
CA GLN A 501 20.39 -20.98 -6.20
C GLN A 501 21.09 -20.02 -5.24
N PHE A 502 21.53 -18.86 -5.73
CA PHE A 502 22.13 -17.83 -4.91
C PHE A 502 21.16 -17.30 -3.84
N TRP A 503 20.03 -16.77 -4.29
CA TRP A 503 19.06 -16.14 -3.40
C TRP A 503 18.33 -17.14 -2.50
N GLU A 504 17.98 -18.33 -2.99
CA GLU A 504 17.41 -19.40 -2.16
C GLU A 504 18.36 -19.75 -1.01
N LYS A 505 19.67 -19.81 -1.26
CA LYS A 505 20.66 -20.11 -0.22
C LYS A 505 20.81 -18.98 0.79
N ILE A 506 20.80 -17.72 0.34
CA ILE A 506 20.85 -16.54 1.23
C ILE A 506 19.62 -16.52 2.14
N ILE A 507 18.42 -16.67 1.57
CA ILE A 507 17.15 -16.66 2.31
C ILE A 507 17.08 -17.85 3.29
N ALA A 508 17.52 -19.04 2.87
CA ALA A 508 17.55 -20.23 3.74
C ALA A 508 18.39 -20.04 5.00
N THR A 509 19.38 -19.14 4.98
CA THR A 509 20.19 -18.84 6.18
C THR A 509 19.44 -18.11 7.29
N PHE A 510 18.20 -17.68 7.04
CA PHE A 510 17.28 -17.07 8.01
C PHE A 510 16.19 -18.03 8.49
N GLU A 511 16.24 -19.31 8.10
CA GLU A 511 15.41 -20.40 8.64
C GLU A 511 13.89 -20.19 8.53
N ILE A 512 13.43 -19.49 7.49
CA ILE A 512 11.99 -19.28 7.24
C ILE A 512 11.28 -20.63 7.08
N GLN A 513 10.25 -20.84 7.89
CA GLN A 513 9.35 -21.97 7.77
C GLN A 513 8.14 -21.53 6.97
N HIS A 514 7.90 -22.09 5.78
CA HIS A 514 6.76 -21.71 4.92
C HIS A 514 6.36 -22.86 3.99
N ILE A 515 5.08 -22.91 3.65
CA ILE A 515 4.55 -23.84 2.64
C ILE A 515 4.63 -23.14 1.29
N SER A 516 5.56 -23.57 0.44
CA SER A 516 5.64 -23.06 -0.94
C SER A 516 4.51 -23.65 -1.78
N LEU A 517 3.83 -22.79 -2.53
CA LEU A 517 2.73 -23.14 -3.42
C LEU A 517 3.08 -22.78 -4.85
N ASP A 518 2.74 -23.69 -5.77
CA ASP A 518 2.81 -23.45 -7.22
C ASP A 518 1.41 -23.67 -7.81
N PRO A 519 0.50 -22.69 -7.65
CA PRO A 519 -0.87 -22.85 -8.10
C PRO A 519 -0.96 -22.81 -9.64
N PRO A 520 -1.91 -23.51 -10.25
CA PRO A 520 -2.13 -23.42 -11.69
C PRO A 520 -2.57 -22.01 -12.10
N ALA A 521 -2.27 -21.63 -13.34
CA ALA A 521 -2.64 -20.33 -13.89
C ALA A 521 -4.13 -19.98 -13.70
N GLY A 522 -4.38 -18.78 -13.19
CA GLY A 522 -5.72 -18.28 -12.87
C GLY A 522 -6.19 -18.56 -11.44
N VAL A 523 -5.42 -19.29 -10.64
CA VAL A 523 -5.62 -19.35 -9.19
C VAL A 523 -4.73 -18.31 -8.51
N LEU A 524 -5.33 -17.47 -7.70
CA LEU A 524 -4.63 -16.50 -6.84
C LEU A 524 -4.71 -16.95 -5.39
N PHE A 525 -3.73 -16.55 -4.60
CA PHE A 525 -3.70 -16.84 -3.18
C PHE A 525 -2.95 -15.78 -2.38
N PHE A 526 -3.24 -15.73 -1.09
CA PHE A 526 -2.48 -14.96 -0.13
C PHE A 526 -2.48 -15.63 1.24
N TRP A 527 -1.48 -15.27 2.04
CA TRP A 527 -1.28 -15.79 3.38
C TRP A 527 -1.52 -14.70 4.41
N HIS A 528 -2.24 -15.04 5.46
CA HIS A 528 -2.37 -14.23 6.67
C HIS A 528 -1.86 -15.00 7.88
N THR A 529 -1.57 -14.29 8.95
CA THR A 529 -1.08 -14.86 10.19
C THR A 529 -1.67 -14.17 11.42
N ARG A 530 -1.70 -14.89 12.54
CA ARG A 530 -1.93 -14.35 13.88
C ARG A 530 -1.16 -15.19 14.91
N SER A 531 -0.92 -14.62 16.06
CA SER A 531 -0.39 -15.35 17.21
C SER A 531 -1.33 -16.48 17.63
N ALA A 532 -0.78 -17.59 18.12
CA ALA A 532 -1.57 -18.64 18.74
C ALA A 532 -2.21 -18.13 20.03
N ASN A 533 -3.47 -18.51 20.27
CA ASN A 533 -4.18 -18.15 21.51
C ASN A 533 -3.94 -19.19 22.62
N SER A 534 -4.49 -18.93 23.82
CA SER A 534 -4.31 -19.80 24.98
C SER A 534 -4.87 -21.22 24.84
N GLN A 535 -5.70 -21.49 23.83
CA GLN A 535 -6.22 -22.82 23.51
C GLN A 535 -5.36 -23.56 22.47
N GLU A 536 -4.42 -22.87 21.82
CA GLU A 536 -3.58 -23.34 20.72
C GLU A 536 -2.13 -23.61 21.17
N LEU A 537 -1.94 -24.12 22.39
CA LEU A 537 -0.62 -24.25 23.08
C LEU A 537 0.46 -25.06 22.33
N ASN A 538 0.10 -25.85 21.32
CA ASN A 538 1.06 -26.62 20.53
C ASN A 538 1.67 -25.84 19.36
N PHE A 539 1.20 -24.61 19.14
CA PHE A 539 1.55 -23.80 17.98
C PHE A 539 2.12 -22.46 18.44
N HIS A 540 3.14 -21.98 17.73
CA HIS A 540 3.62 -20.61 17.89
C HIS A 540 2.70 -19.62 17.16
N GLU A 541 2.22 -20.02 15.98
CA GLU A 541 1.60 -19.13 15.01
C GLU A 541 0.50 -19.87 14.24
N ILE A 542 -0.59 -19.17 13.92
CA ILE A 542 -1.65 -19.67 13.05
C ILE A 542 -1.62 -18.93 11.72
N ARG A 543 -1.50 -19.67 10.62
CA ARG A 543 -1.46 -19.12 9.27
C ARG A 543 -2.68 -19.53 8.47
N ARG A 544 -3.31 -18.56 7.81
CA ARG A 544 -4.44 -18.79 6.90
C ARG A 544 -4.00 -18.65 5.46
N LEU A 545 -4.22 -19.69 4.67
CA LEU A 545 -4.13 -19.66 3.21
C LEU A 545 -5.51 -19.39 2.63
N ASN A 546 -5.66 -18.35 1.81
CA ASN A 546 -6.87 -18.12 1.03
C ASN A 546 -6.59 -18.40 -0.44
N LEU A 547 -7.43 -19.21 -1.09
CA LEU A 547 -7.34 -19.61 -2.49
C LEU A 547 -8.54 -19.10 -3.27
N TYR A 548 -8.32 -18.58 -4.47
CA TYR A 548 -9.35 -18.02 -5.35
C TYR A 548 -9.12 -18.46 -6.79
N ASN A 549 -10.12 -19.06 -7.42
CA ASN A 549 -10.08 -19.38 -8.84
C ASN A 549 -10.75 -18.28 -9.66
N ALA A 550 -9.93 -17.38 -10.22
CA ALA A 550 -10.38 -16.29 -11.08
C ALA A 550 -10.53 -16.72 -12.56
N SER A 551 -10.48 -18.02 -12.86
CA SER A 551 -10.59 -18.55 -14.22
C SER A 551 -11.95 -19.21 -14.47
N SER A 552 -12.33 -19.30 -15.75
CA SER A 552 -13.55 -19.97 -16.20
C SER A 552 -13.48 -21.50 -16.16
N TYR A 553 -12.38 -22.09 -15.70
CA TYR A 553 -12.15 -23.54 -15.71
C TYR A 553 -11.95 -24.07 -14.28
N LYS A 554 -12.26 -25.35 -14.07
CA LYS A 554 -11.93 -26.05 -12.82
C LYS A 554 -10.40 -26.09 -12.66
N ARG A 555 -9.92 -25.78 -11.45
CA ARG A 555 -8.50 -25.78 -11.10
C ARG A 555 -8.25 -26.69 -9.91
N LYS A 556 -7.05 -27.28 -9.89
CA LYS A 556 -6.58 -28.17 -8.83
C LYS A 556 -5.30 -27.61 -8.24
N VAL A 557 -5.29 -27.37 -6.94
CA VAL A 557 -4.11 -26.93 -6.18
C VAL A 557 -3.66 -28.10 -5.31
N VAL A 558 -2.35 -28.38 -5.31
CA VAL A 558 -1.74 -29.40 -4.45
C VAL A 558 -0.84 -28.69 -3.45
N ILE A 559 -1.10 -28.91 -2.17
CA ILE A 559 -0.38 -28.30 -1.05
C ILE A 559 0.46 -29.41 -0.41
N GLY A 560 1.78 -29.33 -0.57
CA GLY A 560 2.75 -30.25 0.05
C GLY A 560 3.52 -29.61 1.20
N GLY A 561 4.58 -30.27 1.68
CA GLY A 561 5.51 -29.66 2.65
C GLY A 561 4.97 -29.44 4.06
N MET A 562 4.01 -30.27 4.48
CA MET A 562 3.26 -30.12 5.73
C MET A 562 4.00 -30.60 7.00
N GLU A 563 5.30 -30.88 6.94
CA GLU A 563 6.03 -31.53 8.06
C GLU A 563 6.03 -30.72 9.35
N LYS A 564 6.02 -29.38 9.24
CA LYS A 564 5.98 -28.44 10.37
C LYS A 564 4.60 -27.81 10.61
N PHE A 565 3.57 -28.25 9.88
CA PHE A 565 2.27 -27.59 9.87
C PHE A 565 1.14 -28.60 10.15
N ALA A 566 0.23 -28.22 11.05
CA ALA A 566 -1.01 -28.95 11.29
C ALA A 566 -2.18 -28.27 10.57
N LEU A 567 -2.98 -29.04 9.83
CA LEU A 567 -4.27 -28.54 9.33
C LEU A 567 -5.24 -28.39 10.51
N LEU A 568 -5.74 -27.17 10.75
CA LEU A 568 -6.64 -26.88 11.86
C LEU A 568 -8.10 -26.79 11.43
N LYS A 569 -8.37 -26.00 10.37
CA LYS A 569 -9.73 -25.70 9.96
C LYS A 569 -9.81 -25.39 8.46
N VAL A 570 -10.97 -25.69 7.88
CA VAL A 570 -11.39 -25.26 6.55
C VAL A 570 -12.55 -24.29 6.70
N LEU A 571 -12.52 -23.19 5.94
CA LEU A 571 -13.38 -22.02 6.09
C LEU A 571 -13.76 -21.45 4.72
N ASP A 572 -14.83 -20.65 4.70
CA ASP A 572 -15.24 -19.84 3.55
C ASP A 572 -15.30 -20.65 2.22
N GLU A 573 -15.80 -21.88 2.30
CA GLU A 573 -15.91 -22.81 1.18
C GLU A 573 -16.96 -22.32 0.19
N VAL A 574 -16.53 -21.88 -0.99
CA VAL A 574 -17.42 -21.47 -2.08
C VAL A 574 -17.02 -22.24 -3.33
N ARG A 575 -17.90 -23.14 -3.79
CA ARG A 575 -17.69 -23.93 -5.02
C ARG A 575 -16.31 -24.62 -5.05
N SER A 576 -15.92 -25.20 -3.93
CA SER A 576 -14.63 -25.84 -3.72
C SER A 576 -14.79 -27.16 -2.98
N GLU A 577 -13.82 -28.06 -3.18
CA GLU A 577 -13.73 -29.35 -2.49
C GLU A 577 -12.28 -29.56 -2.02
N LEU A 578 -12.11 -30.10 -0.81
CA LEU A 578 -10.81 -30.39 -0.22
C LEU A 578 -10.68 -31.88 0.08
N HIS A 579 -9.57 -32.47 -0.35
CA HIS A 579 -9.20 -33.86 -0.08
C HIS A 579 -7.87 -33.93 0.67
N THR A 580 -7.87 -34.58 1.83
CA THR A 580 -6.68 -34.77 2.67
C THR A 580 -5.98 -36.09 2.35
N GLY A 581 -4.71 -36.01 1.97
CA GLY A 581 -3.82 -37.16 1.82
C GLY A 581 -2.87 -37.30 3.03
N ARG A 582 -1.96 -38.30 2.97
CA ARG A 582 -0.99 -38.53 4.07
C ARG A 582 0.13 -37.48 4.16
N LYS A 583 0.48 -36.82 3.05
CA LYS A 583 1.57 -35.83 2.97
C LYS A 583 1.19 -34.56 2.21
N GLU A 584 -0.03 -34.52 1.66
CA GLU A 584 -0.49 -33.46 0.79
C GLU A 584 -1.98 -33.21 1.00
N ILE A 585 -2.39 -31.98 0.73
CA ILE A 585 -3.80 -31.58 0.65
C ILE A 585 -4.07 -31.20 -0.81
N THR A 586 -5.13 -31.76 -1.37
CA THR A 586 -5.60 -31.40 -2.70
C THR A 586 -6.84 -30.54 -2.57
N VAL A 587 -6.84 -29.38 -3.23
CA VAL A 587 -7.99 -28.48 -3.31
C VAL A 587 -8.47 -28.41 -4.76
N GLU A 588 -9.74 -28.70 -4.98
CA GLU A 588 -10.39 -28.52 -6.27
C GLU A 588 -11.30 -27.29 -6.21
N LEU A 589 -11.04 -26.32 -7.08
CA LEU A 589 -11.79 -25.07 -7.18
C LEU A 589 -12.55 -25.08 -8.50
N LEU A 590 -13.88 -25.02 -8.44
CA LEU A 590 -14.69 -24.73 -9.63
C LEU A 590 -14.46 -23.27 -10.08
N PRO A 591 -14.90 -22.86 -11.29
CA PRO A 591 -14.80 -21.48 -11.73
C PRO A 591 -15.38 -20.53 -10.69
N TRP A 592 -14.67 -19.45 -10.38
CA TRP A 592 -15.08 -18.46 -9.36
C TRP A 592 -15.22 -19.03 -7.93
N GLY A 593 -14.63 -20.20 -7.67
CA GLY A 593 -14.61 -20.81 -6.35
C GLY A 593 -13.49 -20.26 -5.46
N SER A 594 -13.71 -20.32 -4.15
CA SER A 594 -12.73 -19.93 -3.13
C SER A 594 -12.70 -20.91 -1.96
N LEU A 595 -11.60 -20.90 -1.23
CA LEU A 595 -11.40 -21.70 -0.03
C LEU A 595 -10.40 -21.02 0.91
N ALA A 596 -10.68 -21.01 2.21
CA ALA A 596 -9.71 -20.63 3.24
C ALA A 596 -9.31 -21.82 4.10
N ILE A 597 -8.03 -21.94 4.43
CA ILE A 597 -7.46 -23.05 5.21
C ILE A 597 -6.57 -22.50 6.31
N ASP A 598 -6.82 -22.91 7.56
CA ASP A 598 -5.99 -22.57 8.72
C ASP A 598 -4.97 -23.67 9.01
N PHE A 599 -3.72 -23.27 9.18
CA PHE A 599 -2.60 -24.10 9.55
C PHE A 599 -1.97 -23.61 10.85
N GLY A 600 -1.72 -24.53 11.79
CA GLY A 600 -0.92 -24.26 12.98
C GLY A 600 0.55 -24.60 12.72
N LEU A 601 1.46 -23.66 12.96
CA LEU A 601 2.89 -23.90 12.90
C LEU A 601 3.38 -24.44 14.26
N TYR A 602 3.97 -25.64 14.26
CA TYR A 602 4.46 -26.25 15.50
C TYR A 602 5.58 -25.42 16.15
N LEU A 603 5.59 -25.45 17.49
CA LEU A 603 6.68 -24.90 18.33
C LEU A 603 8.05 -25.49 18.00
#